data_AF-A0A9P5D031-F1
#
_entry.id   AF-A0A9P5D031-F1
#
_cell.length_a   1.000
_cell.length_b   1.000
_cell.length_c   1.000
_cell.angle_alpha   90.00
_cell.angle_beta   90.00
_cell.angle_gamma   90.00
#
_symmetry.space_group_name_H-M   'P 1'
#
loop_
_entity.id
_entity.type
_entity.pdbx_description
1 polymer ?
#
loop_
_entity_poly.entity_id
_entity_poly.type
_entity_poly.pdbx_seq_one_letter_code
_entity_poly.pdbx_strand_id
1 'polypeptide(L)'
;MDLSLTLPDLSTKAYTHLLPLLERAGITLKELLVLDALEIAKASRAPVTDIRKFTAHVLDALHQDLGLGNGPRKNGDNNKAYLLKPGGNGDPRARDETDCSSAVGNNASKVLRPPVTGQISTLDPILDSALSGGISTGYLTEVTGESGAGKTQFLLHLLLSVQLPAPHANS
;
A
#
# COMPACT_ATOMS: atom_id res chain seq x y z
N MET A 1 -18.09 -17.63 -1.72
CA MET A 1 -17.35 -16.54 -2.41
C MET A 1 -15.88 -16.97 -2.49
N ASP A 2 -15.13 -16.53 -3.49
CA ASP A 2 -13.74 -16.95 -3.79
C ASP A 2 -12.66 -16.36 -2.86
N LEU A 3 -13.08 -15.59 -1.85
CA LEU A 3 -12.21 -14.96 -0.85
C LEU A 3 -11.37 -15.95 -0.02
N SER A 4 -11.91 -17.12 0.32
CA SER A 4 -11.17 -18.10 1.14
C SER A 4 -9.98 -18.73 0.40
N LEU A 5 -9.97 -18.67 -0.93
CA LEU A 5 -8.87 -19.16 -1.76
C LEU A 5 -7.81 -18.10 -2.03
N THR A 6 -8.20 -16.82 -1.97
CA THR A 6 -7.36 -15.69 -2.39
C THR A 6 -6.75 -14.94 -1.21
N LEU A 7 -7.44 -14.87 -0.07
CA LEU A 7 -7.01 -14.18 1.15
C LEU A 7 -7.37 -15.01 2.39
N PRO A 8 -6.59 -16.06 2.73
CA PRO A 8 -6.92 -16.98 3.83
C PRO A 8 -6.89 -16.32 5.22
N ASP A 9 -6.13 -15.23 5.39
CA ASP A 9 -5.99 -14.52 6.67
C ASP A 9 -7.04 -13.42 6.88
N LEU A 10 -7.88 -13.14 5.89
CA LEU A 10 -8.91 -12.11 5.99
C LEU A 10 -9.97 -12.49 7.02
N SER A 11 -10.06 -11.72 8.11
CA SER A 11 -11.11 -11.94 9.11
C SER A 11 -12.49 -11.57 8.52
N THR A 12 -13.27 -12.59 8.16
CA THR A 12 -14.64 -12.46 7.63
C THR A 12 -15.70 -12.24 8.73
N LYS A 13 -15.29 -12.27 10.00
CA LYS A 13 -16.17 -12.18 11.19
C LYS A 13 -16.94 -10.86 11.28
N ALA A 14 -16.37 -9.75 10.81
CA ALA A 14 -17.03 -8.45 10.83
C ALA A 14 -18.08 -8.27 9.71
N TYR A 15 -18.09 -9.15 8.72
CA TYR A 15 -18.92 -9.06 7.51
C TYR A 15 -19.80 -10.29 7.29
N THR A 16 -20.03 -11.07 8.35
CA THR A 16 -20.82 -12.31 8.28
C THR A 16 -22.26 -12.07 7.80
N HIS A 17 -22.83 -10.87 8.04
CA HIS A 17 -24.14 -10.48 7.52
C HIS A 17 -24.11 -10.06 6.04
N LEU A 18 -22.94 -9.63 5.53
CA LEU A 18 -22.77 -9.12 4.17
C LEU A 18 -22.40 -10.25 3.19
N LEU A 19 -21.61 -11.23 3.62
CA LEU A 19 -21.15 -12.35 2.79
C LEU A 19 -22.29 -13.12 2.09
N PRO A 20 -23.36 -13.54 2.78
CA PRO A 20 -24.46 -14.26 2.13
C PRO A 20 -25.20 -13.39 1.08
N LEU A 21 -25.24 -12.07 1.28
CA LEU A 21 -25.89 -11.14 0.35
C LEU A 21 -25.07 -10.98 -0.94
N LEU A 22 -23.75 -10.91 -0.81
CA LEU A 22 -22.83 -10.86 -1.94
C LEU A 22 -22.82 -12.18 -2.71
N GLU A 23 -22.81 -13.32 -2.00
CA GLU A 23 -22.85 -14.65 -2.62
C GLU A 23 -24.13 -14.89 -3.41
N ARG A 24 -25.29 -14.52 -2.83
CA ARG A 24 -26.58 -14.65 -3.53
C ARG A 24 -26.65 -13.76 -4.78
N ALA A 25 -25.97 -12.61 -4.76
CA ALA A 25 -25.86 -11.73 -5.92
C ALA A 25 -24.79 -12.17 -6.93
N GLY A 26 -24.05 -13.26 -6.64
CA GLY A 26 -23.00 -13.77 -7.50
C GLY A 26 -21.75 -12.89 -7.54
N ILE A 27 -21.59 -11.94 -6.61
CA ILE A 27 -20.46 -11.02 -6.59
C ILE A 27 -19.19 -11.80 -6.24
N THR A 28 -18.26 -11.85 -7.18
CA THR A 28 -16.91 -12.40 -7.02
C THR A 28 -15.91 -11.36 -6.50
N LEU A 29 -14.74 -11.79 -6.01
CA LEU A 29 -13.67 -10.86 -5.61
C LEU A 29 -13.25 -9.92 -6.75
N LYS A 30 -13.16 -10.45 -7.97
CA LYS A 30 -12.87 -9.64 -9.17
C LYS A 30 -13.91 -8.53 -9.34
N GLU A 31 -15.19 -8.86 -9.27
CA GLU A 31 -16.27 -7.88 -9.42
C GLU A 31 -16.27 -6.85 -8.28
N LEU A 32 -15.94 -7.29 -7.06
CA LEU A 32 -15.78 -6.40 -5.91
C LEU A 32 -14.68 -5.33 -6.11
N LEU A 33 -13.60 -5.69 -6.84
CA LEU A 33 -12.47 -4.80 -7.10
C LEU A 33 -12.65 -3.94 -8.36
N VAL A 34 -13.45 -4.40 -9.32
CA VAL A 34 -13.63 -3.73 -10.62
C VAL A 34 -14.86 -2.82 -10.64
N LEU A 35 -15.97 -3.22 -10.01
CA LEU A 35 -17.24 -2.50 -10.07
C LEU A 35 -17.32 -1.40 -9.00
N ASP A 36 -18.15 -0.39 -9.24
CA ASP A 36 -18.42 0.63 -8.23
C ASP A 36 -19.25 0.05 -7.08
N ALA A 37 -18.97 0.53 -5.86
CA ALA A 37 -19.66 0.12 -4.65
C ALA A 37 -21.18 0.35 -4.73
N LEU A 38 -21.65 1.34 -5.51
CA LEU A 38 -23.09 1.57 -5.73
C LEU A 38 -23.73 0.49 -6.60
N GLU A 39 -23.03 0.00 -7.61
CA GLU A 39 -23.51 -1.08 -8.48
C GLU A 39 -23.60 -2.39 -7.69
N ILE A 40 -22.58 -2.67 -6.89
CA ILE A 40 -22.54 -3.84 -6.00
C ILE A 40 -23.65 -3.75 -4.94
N ALA A 41 -23.93 -2.56 -4.41
CA ALA A 41 -25.02 -2.35 -3.43
C ALA A 41 -26.39 -2.62 -4.02
N LYS A 42 -26.63 -2.17 -5.25
CA LYS A 42 -27.87 -2.43 -5.98
C LYS A 42 -28.04 -3.93 -6.26
N ALA A 43 -26.98 -4.59 -6.70
CA ALA A 43 -26.99 -6.03 -7.00
C ALA A 43 -27.21 -6.90 -5.75
N SER A 44 -26.50 -6.60 -4.66
CA SER A 44 -26.53 -7.38 -3.41
C SER A 44 -27.66 -7.01 -2.45
N ARG A 45 -28.34 -5.87 -2.69
CA ARG A 45 -29.33 -5.27 -1.78
C ARG A 45 -28.75 -5.03 -0.38
N ALA A 46 -27.46 -4.70 -0.31
CA ALA A 46 -26.75 -4.42 0.94
C ALA A 46 -26.41 -2.92 1.07
N PRO A 47 -26.16 -2.42 2.30
CA PRO A 47 -25.79 -1.03 2.50
C PRO A 47 -24.48 -0.68 1.79
N VAL A 48 -24.47 0.42 1.02
CA VAL A 48 -23.29 0.93 0.30
C VAL A 48 -22.12 1.17 1.26
N THR A 49 -22.41 1.59 2.50
CA THR A 49 -21.40 1.83 3.54
C THR A 49 -20.64 0.56 3.91
N ASP A 50 -21.35 -0.56 4.00
CA ASP A 50 -20.77 -1.83 4.41
C ASP A 50 -19.94 -2.43 3.28
N ILE A 51 -20.41 -2.28 2.04
CA ILE A 51 -19.66 -2.67 0.84
C ILE A 51 -18.37 -1.85 0.72
N ARG A 52 -18.43 -0.52 0.89
CA ARG A 52 -17.22 0.32 0.84
C ARG A 52 -16.20 -0.08 1.91
N LYS A 53 -16.65 -0.33 3.14
CA LYS A 53 -15.78 -0.79 4.24
C LYS A 53 -15.19 -2.16 3.92
N PHE A 54 -15.99 -3.05 3.36
CA PHE A 54 -15.56 -4.40 3.00
C PHE A 54 -14.55 -4.39 1.86
N THR A 55 -14.83 -3.68 0.76
CA THR A 55 -13.90 -3.51 -0.36
C THR A 55 -12.59 -2.89 0.10
N ALA A 56 -12.64 -1.86 0.96
CA ALA A 56 -11.42 -1.26 1.52
C ALA A 56 -10.62 -2.24 2.38
N HIS A 57 -11.29 -3.03 3.22
CA HIS A 57 -10.62 -4.04 4.05
C HIS A 57 -10.00 -5.18 3.21
N VAL A 58 -10.70 -5.62 2.17
CA VAL A 58 -10.19 -6.61 1.20
C VAL A 58 -8.98 -6.05 0.43
N LEU A 59 -9.06 -4.77 0.01
CA LEU A 59 -7.96 -4.10 -0.67
C LEU A 59 -6.73 -3.93 0.24
N ASP A 60 -6.94 -3.57 1.51
CA ASP A 60 -5.86 -3.47 2.49
C ASP A 60 -5.21 -4.81 2.79
N ALA A 61 -5.98 -5.89 2.88
CA ALA A 61 -5.45 -7.24 3.03
C ALA A 61 -4.66 -7.68 1.79
N LEU A 62 -5.19 -7.41 0.59
CA LEU A 62 -4.48 -7.69 -0.65
C LEU A 62 -3.18 -6.89 -0.75
N HIS A 63 -3.19 -5.63 -0.32
CA HIS A 63 -1.97 -4.84 -0.22
C HIS A 63 -0.97 -5.46 0.76
N GLN A 64 -1.41 -5.97 1.92
CA GLN A 64 -0.52 -6.63 2.88
C GLN A 64 0.11 -7.90 2.29
N ASP A 65 -0.68 -8.74 1.61
CA ASP A 65 -0.20 -9.98 0.99
C ASP A 65 0.81 -9.71 -0.15
N LEU A 66 0.62 -8.60 -0.87
CA LEU A 66 1.54 -8.16 -1.92
C LEU A 66 2.76 -7.37 -1.38
N GLY A 67 2.88 -7.21 -0.05
CA GLY A 67 3.95 -6.40 0.56
C GLY A 67 3.83 -4.90 0.34
N LEU A 68 2.66 -4.43 -0.12
CA LEU A 68 2.28 -3.03 -0.35
C LEU A 68 1.65 -2.36 0.88
N GLY A 69 1.33 -3.15 1.91
CA GLY A 69 0.65 -2.69 3.10
C GLY A 69 1.57 -1.83 3.95
N ASN A 70 1.23 -0.55 4.08
CA ASN A 70 1.73 0.27 5.19
C ASN A 70 1.31 -0.44 6.48
N GLY A 71 2.27 -1.00 7.22
CA GLY A 71 2.03 -1.71 8.48
C GLY A 71 1.08 -0.93 9.39
N PRO A 72 0.30 -1.62 10.24
CA PRO A 72 -0.83 -1.02 10.95
C PRO A 72 -0.36 0.25 11.63
N ARG A 73 -0.86 1.40 11.15
CA ARG A 73 -0.77 2.65 11.87
C ARG A 73 -1.54 2.44 13.16
N LYS A 74 -0.84 1.99 14.20
CA LYS A 74 -1.30 2.15 15.56
C LYS A 74 -1.53 3.65 15.72
N ASN A 75 -2.79 4.05 15.66
CA ASN A 75 -3.29 5.29 16.24
C ASN A 75 -3.09 5.15 17.76
N GLY A 76 -1.83 5.19 18.18
CA GLY A 76 -1.41 5.19 19.56
C GLY A 76 -1.26 6.64 19.96
N ASP A 77 -2.35 7.23 20.43
CA ASP A 77 -2.28 8.19 21.51
C ASP A 77 -1.44 7.57 22.62
N ASN A 78 -0.16 7.91 22.67
CA ASN A 78 0.73 7.64 23.78
C ASN A 78 1.80 8.72 23.78
N ASN A 79 1.41 9.87 24.31
CA ASN A 79 2.32 10.74 25.03
C ASN A 79 3.10 9.89 26.06
N LYS A 80 4.26 9.40 25.67
CA LYS A 80 5.34 9.02 26.58
C LYS A 80 6.61 9.64 26.03
N ALA A 81 6.81 10.88 26.47
CA ALA A 81 8.10 11.53 26.50
C ALA A 81 9.18 10.52 26.89
N TYR A 82 10.08 10.22 25.95
CA TYR A 82 11.38 9.68 26.29
C TYR A 82 12.09 10.82 27.03
N LEU A 83 11.96 10.77 28.35
CA LEU A 83 12.73 11.55 29.29
C LEU A 83 14.20 11.10 29.13
N LEU A 84 14.93 11.77 28.24
CA LEU A 84 16.39 11.75 28.25
C LEU A 84 16.82 12.41 29.57
N LYS A 85 17.30 11.59 30.50
CA LYS A 85 18.01 12.08 31.69
C LYS A 85 19.23 12.90 31.24
N PRO A 86 19.43 14.12 31.75
CA PRO A 86 20.67 14.85 31.53
C PRO A 86 21.74 14.32 32.49
N GLY A 87 22.79 13.69 31.94
CA GLY A 87 24.06 13.52 32.62
C GLY A 87 24.88 14.79 32.42
N GLY A 88 25.13 15.54 33.50
CA GLY A 88 25.99 16.72 33.47
C GLY A 88 27.48 16.34 33.32
N ASN A 89 28.24 17.14 32.56
CA ASN A 89 29.20 18.12 33.07
C ASN A 89 30.00 18.72 31.90
N GLY A 90 30.16 20.05 31.83
CA GLY A 90 31.13 20.69 30.92
C GLY A 90 30.74 22.05 30.33
N ASP A 91 30.75 23.09 31.17
CA ASP A 91 31.11 24.51 30.97
C ASP A 91 30.66 25.39 29.77
N PRO A 92 30.51 26.71 29.99
CA PRO A 92 29.68 27.61 29.18
C PRO A 92 30.50 28.52 28.25
N ARG A 93 29.93 28.89 27.08
CA ARG A 93 30.06 30.24 26.50
C ARG A 93 29.21 30.46 25.22
N ALA A 94 28.26 31.38 25.38
CA ALA A 94 27.86 32.46 24.48
C ALA A 94 26.86 32.24 23.30
N ARG A 95 25.65 32.81 23.51
CA ARG A 95 24.81 33.65 22.60
C ARG A 95 24.22 32.94 21.37
N ASP A 96 22.90 32.91 21.14
CA ASP A 96 21.98 34.05 20.99
C ASP A 96 20.52 33.53 21.03
N GLU A 97 19.64 34.25 21.74
CA GLU A 97 18.21 33.97 21.83
C GLU A 97 17.45 34.99 20.97
N THR A 98 16.56 34.55 20.07
CA THR A 98 15.31 35.27 19.80
C THR A 98 14.25 34.29 19.29
N ASP A 99 13.14 34.30 20.03
CA ASP A 99 11.85 33.66 19.80
C ASP A 99 11.27 33.86 18.38
N CYS A 100 10.41 32.92 17.96
CA CYS A 100 8.96 33.17 17.86
C CYS A 100 8.24 31.97 17.21
N SER A 101 7.35 31.34 17.98
CA SER A 101 6.28 30.50 17.46
C SER A 101 5.18 31.38 16.86
N SER A 102 4.82 31.13 15.60
CA SER A 102 3.55 31.59 15.05
C SER A 102 2.83 30.42 14.41
N ALA A 103 1.84 29.92 15.15
CA ALA A 103 0.79 29.06 14.64
C ALA A 103 0.09 29.76 13.47
N VAL A 104 0.13 29.15 12.29
CA VAL A 104 -0.79 29.46 11.19
C VAL A 104 -1.29 28.12 10.66
N GLY A 105 -2.59 27.91 10.85
CA GLY A 105 -3.27 26.71 10.41
C GLY A 105 -3.39 26.60 8.89
N ASN A 106 -3.93 25.45 8.52
CA ASN A 106 -4.70 25.23 7.30
C ASN A 106 -3.84 25.12 6.04
N ASN A 107 -3.34 23.92 5.79
CA ASN A 107 -4.11 22.87 5.12
C ASN A 107 -3.15 21.70 5.07
N ALA A 108 -3.47 20.59 5.75
CA ALA A 108 -2.81 19.34 5.44
C ALA A 108 -3.19 19.03 4.00
N SER A 109 -2.38 19.53 3.04
CA SER A 109 -2.15 18.84 1.80
C SER A 109 -2.01 17.40 2.24
N LYS A 110 -3.00 16.58 1.90
CA LYS A 110 -2.93 15.14 2.09
C LYS A 110 -1.71 14.78 1.28
N VAL A 111 -0.54 14.81 1.92
CA VAL A 111 0.69 14.26 1.38
C VAL A 111 0.28 12.83 1.21
N LEU A 112 -0.16 12.48 -0.01
CA LEU A 112 -0.31 11.11 -0.43
C LEU A 112 1.09 10.59 -0.26
N ARG A 113 1.35 9.99 0.91
CA ARG A 113 2.51 9.13 1.06
C ARG A 113 2.24 8.07 0.00
N PRO A 114 3.07 8.00 -1.06
CA PRO A 114 2.93 6.92 -2.00
C PRO A 114 2.94 5.62 -1.18
N PRO A 115 2.03 4.67 -1.45
CA PRO A 115 2.10 3.37 -0.81
C PRO A 115 3.53 2.85 -0.92
N VAL A 116 4.03 2.18 0.12
CA VAL A 116 5.35 1.53 0.03
C VAL A 116 5.19 0.44 -1.02
N THR A 117 5.76 0.65 -2.20
CA THR A 117 5.63 -0.28 -3.31
C THR A 117 6.81 -1.24 -3.32
N GLY A 118 6.52 -2.54 -3.47
CA GLY A 118 7.56 -3.49 -3.83
C GLY A 118 8.16 -3.13 -5.19
N GLN A 119 9.35 -3.64 -5.48
CA GLN A 119 9.99 -3.46 -6.77
C GLN A 119 10.23 -4.81 -7.41
N ILE A 120 9.91 -4.90 -8.70
CA ILE A 120 10.26 -6.05 -9.54
C ILE A 120 11.56 -5.70 -10.25
N SER A 121 12.64 -6.41 -9.91
CA SER A 121 13.92 -6.27 -10.63
C SER A 121 13.73 -6.62 -12.10
N THR A 122 14.36 -5.86 -12.99
CA THR A 122 14.41 -6.15 -14.42
C THR A 122 15.53 -7.13 -14.77
N LEU A 123 16.23 -7.70 -13.76
CA LEU A 123 17.43 -8.54 -13.87
C LEU A 123 18.57 -7.91 -14.70
N ASP A 124 18.53 -6.59 -14.83
CA ASP A 124 19.55 -5.77 -15.46
C ASP A 124 19.94 -4.69 -14.44
N PRO A 125 21.16 -4.76 -13.87
CA PRO A 125 21.61 -3.82 -12.85
C PRO A 125 21.60 -2.35 -13.30
N ILE A 126 21.76 -2.08 -14.60
CA ILE A 126 21.76 -0.72 -15.15
C ILE A 126 20.33 -0.19 -15.18
N LEU A 127 19.39 -0.99 -15.67
CA LEU A 127 17.97 -0.63 -15.69
C LEU A 127 17.39 -0.54 -14.28
N ASP A 128 17.73 -1.48 -13.39
CA ASP A 128 17.34 -1.41 -11.99
C ASP A 128 17.89 -0.15 -11.32
N SER A 129 19.16 0.20 -11.53
CA SER A 129 19.71 1.46 -11.01
C SER A 129 18.99 2.69 -11.57
N ALA A 130 18.61 2.68 -12.85
CA ALA A 130 17.89 3.79 -13.48
C ALA A 130 16.44 3.90 -12.95
N LEU A 131 15.83 2.77 -12.59
CA LEU A 131 14.48 2.67 -12.03
C LEU A 131 14.45 2.68 -10.50
N SER A 132 15.56 3.03 -9.83
CA SER A 132 15.68 3.07 -8.37
C SER A 132 15.41 1.73 -7.66
N GLY A 133 15.78 0.61 -8.30
CA GLY A 133 15.68 -0.76 -7.79
C GLY A 133 14.76 -1.69 -8.60
N GLY A 134 14.14 -1.18 -9.67
CA GLY A 134 13.31 -1.95 -10.59
C GLY A 134 11.94 -1.31 -10.81
N ILE A 135 10.99 -2.06 -11.37
CA ILE A 135 9.64 -1.56 -11.65
C ILE A 135 8.81 -1.56 -10.35
N SER A 136 8.34 -0.37 -9.94
CA SER A 136 7.46 -0.22 -8.77
C SER A 136 6.12 -0.91 -8.99
N THR A 137 5.76 -1.80 -8.06
CA THR A 137 4.42 -2.41 -8.01
C THR A 137 3.40 -1.38 -7.53
N GLY A 138 2.09 -1.63 -7.67
CA GLY A 138 1.06 -0.66 -7.26
C GLY A 138 0.92 0.60 -8.13
N TYR A 139 1.72 0.73 -9.19
CA TYR A 139 1.61 1.78 -10.21
C TYR A 139 1.44 1.17 -11.61
N LEU A 140 0.79 1.91 -12.51
CA LEU A 140 0.77 1.59 -13.93
C LEU A 140 2.05 2.11 -14.58
N THR A 141 2.89 1.20 -15.10
CA THR A 141 4.11 1.55 -15.84
C THR A 141 3.90 1.33 -17.33
N GLU A 142 4.13 2.36 -18.15
CA GLU A 142 4.05 2.30 -19.61
C GLU A 142 5.45 2.09 -20.21
N VAL A 143 5.58 1.13 -21.13
CA VAL A 143 6.81 0.87 -21.89
C VAL A 143 6.57 1.25 -23.36
N THR A 144 7.22 2.32 -23.81
CA THR A 144 7.05 2.88 -25.17
C THR A 144 8.35 2.89 -25.98
N GLY A 145 8.24 2.94 -27.32
CA GLY A 145 9.36 2.91 -28.25
C GLY A 145 8.98 2.40 -29.65
N GLU A 146 9.89 2.53 -30.60
CA GLU A 146 9.68 2.13 -32.01
C GLU A 146 9.48 0.61 -32.20
N SER A 147 8.96 0.20 -33.36
CA SER A 147 8.89 -1.22 -33.71
C SER A 147 10.30 -1.80 -33.76
N GLY A 148 10.53 -2.96 -33.13
CA GLY A 148 11.87 -3.56 -33.02
C GLY A 148 12.74 -3.02 -31.88
N ALA A 149 12.30 -2.02 -31.11
CA ALA A 149 13.07 -1.47 -29.97
C ALA A 149 13.20 -2.42 -28.74
N GLY A 150 12.79 -3.69 -28.86
CA GLY A 150 12.94 -4.69 -27.79
C GLY A 150 11.86 -4.69 -26.71
N LYS A 151 10.78 -3.90 -26.81
CA LYS A 151 9.68 -3.86 -25.80
C LYS A 151 9.10 -5.24 -25.45
N THR A 152 8.86 -6.08 -26.47
CA THR A 152 8.36 -7.44 -26.25
C THR A 152 9.38 -8.30 -25.51
N GLN A 153 10.66 -8.20 -25.88
CA GLN A 153 11.74 -8.92 -25.21
C GLN A 153 11.87 -8.50 -23.75
N PHE A 154 11.76 -7.19 -23.49
CA PHE A 154 11.74 -6.63 -22.15
C PHE A 154 10.58 -7.17 -21.32
N LEU A 155 9.35 -7.20 -21.87
CA LEU A 155 8.18 -7.75 -21.15
C LEU A 155 8.32 -9.26 -20.89
N LEU A 156 8.87 -10.05 -21.82
CA LEU A 156 9.14 -11.47 -21.58
C LEU A 156 10.17 -11.68 -20.47
N HIS A 157 11.21 -10.84 -20.46
CA HIS A 157 12.22 -10.87 -19.41
C HIS A 157 11.63 -10.50 -18.03
N LEU A 158 10.76 -9.49 -18.01
CA LEU A 158 10.03 -9.09 -16.80
C LEU A 158 9.11 -10.22 -16.29
N LEU A 159 8.42 -10.94 -17.19
CA LEU A 159 7.59 -12.10 -16.85
C LEU A 159 8.39 -13.26 -16.24
N LEU A 160 9.67 -13.41 -16.60
CA LEU A 160 10.58 -14.35 -15.95
C LEU A 160 10.99 -13.83 -14.58
N SER A 161 11.30 -12.53 -14.49
CA SER A 161 11.81 -11.88 -13.28
C SER A 161 10.82 -11.98 -12.11
N VAL A 162 9.51 -11.81 -12.37
CA VAL A 162 8.46 -11.95 -11.34
C VAL A 162 8.31 -13.35 -10.76
N GLN A 163 8.84 -14.38 -11.43
CA GLN A 163 8.80 -15.76 -10.95
C GLN A 163 9.93 -16.07 -9.97
N LEU A 164 10.93 -15.20 -9.88
CA LEU A 164 12.07 -15.38 -8.99
C LEU A 164 11.69 -14.96 -7.56
N PRO A 165 12.13 -15.70 -6.53
CA PRO A 165 11.97 -15.28 -5.15
C PRO A 165 12.57 -13.88 -4.94
N ALA A 166 11.98 -13.09 -4.04
CA ALA A 166 12.55 -11.79 -3.67
C ALA A 166 14.05 -11.96 -3.32
N PRO A 167 14.93 -11.07 -3.82
CA PRO A 167 16.35 -11.16 -3.54
C PRO A 167 16.52 -11.15 -2.02
N HIS A 168 17.02 -12.26 -1.47
CA HIS A 168 17.20 -12.41 -0.04
C HIS A 168 18.22 -11.36 0.36
N ALA A 169 17.80 -10.32 1.10
CA ALA A 169 18.72 -9.47 1.82
C ALA A 169 19.37 -10.35 2.88
N ASN A 170 20.54 -10.90 2.56
CA ASN A 170 21.42 -11.52 3.53
C ASN A 170 21.90 -10.41 4.49
N SER A 171 21.47 -10.55 5.75
CA SER A 171 21.90 -9.75 6.91
C SER A 171 23.41 -9.71 7.07
#